data_AF-A0A147KH98-F1
#
_entry.id   AF-A0A147KH98-F1
#
_cell.length_a   1.000
_cell.length_b   1.000
_cell.length_c   1.000
_cell.angle_alpha   90.00
_cell.angle_beta   90.00
_cell.angle_gamma   90.00
#
_symmetry.space_group_name_H-M   'P 1'
#
loop_
_entity.id
_entity.type
_entity.pdbx_description
1 polymer ?
#
loop_
_entity_poly.entity_id
_entity_poly.type
_entity_poly.pdbx_seq_one_letter_code
_entity_poly.pdbx_strand_id
1 'polypeptide(L)'
;KESVSFAVGYAEGEEPALDRLAELVEHFADQQILQTMTVHRLAGRDDVTYAPHWSGVPVPVGMAVGAEGVAQIGRERALAAPVPGKVVGPVKAPAVWYRVGDGVDAEDWRVLDGLLKHLRPQGLARD
;
A
#
# COMPACT_ATOMS: atom_id res chain seq x y z
N LYS A 1 6.75 0.60 -17.66
CA LYS A 1 6.34 0.64 -16.24
C LYS A 1 7.60 0.89 -15.42
N GLU A 2 7.65 1.97 -14.68
CA GLU A 2 8.75 2.31 -13.78
C GLU A 2 8.37 1.92 -12.35
N SER A 3 9.36 1.57 -11.53
CA SER A 3 9.18 1.26 -10.12
C SER A 3 10.27 1.91 -9.29
N VAL A 4 9.89 2.62 -8.24
CA VAL A 4 10.80 3.20 -7.26
C VAL A 4 10.62 2.47 -5.94
N SER A 5 11.74 2.05 -5.35
CA SER A 5 11.77 1.48 -3.99
C SER A 5 12.39 2.50 -3.05
N PHE A 6 11.73 2.76 -1.93
CA PHE A 6 12.17 3.68 -0.90
C PHE A 6 12.12 2.98 0.45
N ALA A 7 13.15 3.17 1.27
CA ALA A 7 13.27 2.58 2.59
C ALA A 7 13.68 3.66 3.60
N VAL A 8 13.11 3.56 4.80
CA VAL A 8 13.45 4.42 5.94
C VAL A 8 13.75 3.49 7.11
N GLY A 9 14.93 3.65 7.70
CA GLY A 9 15.27 2.99 8.95
C GLY A 9 14.81 3.84 10.14
N TYR A 10 14.39 3.17 11.19
CA TYR A 10 13.97 3.77 12.45
C TYR A 10 14.80 3.16 13.58
N ALA A 11 15.16 3.96 14.57
CA ALA A 11 15.93 3.49 15.72
C ALA A 11 15.11 2.50 16.57
N GLU A 12 15.78 1.74 17.42
CA GLU A 12 15.09 0.85 18.36
C GLU A 12 14.15 1.64 19.28
N GLY A 13 12.88 1.22 19.35
CA GLY A 13 11.83 1.89 20.12
C GLY A 13 11.24 3.15 19.47
N GLU A 14 11.74 3.56 18.30
CA GLU A 14 11.13 4.61 17.50
C GLU A 14 9.97 4.05 16.67
N GLU A 15 8.76 4.55 16.91
CA GLU A 15 7.59 4.13 16.13
C GLU A 15 7.44 4.96 14.85
N PRO A 16 7.33 4.30 13.68
CA PRO A 16 7.10 5.00 12.42
C PRO A 16 5.80 5.79 12.41
N ALA A 17 5.82 6.99 11.82
CA ALA A 17 4.63 7.81 11.64
C ALA A 17 3.76 7.30 10.47
N LEU A 18 3.12 6.14 10.65
CA LEU A 18 2.40 5.44 9.58
C LEU A 18 1.21 6.24 9.00
N ASP A 19 0.65 7.18 9.76
CA ASP A 19 -0.41 8.07 9.27
C ASP A 19 0.06 8.99 8.14
N ARG A 20 1.36 9.32 8.08
CA ARG A 20 1.98 10.12 7.01
C ARG A 20 1.97 9.42 5.66
N LEU A 21 1.80 8.10 5.63
CA LEU A 21 1.70 7.35 4.37
C LEU A 21 0.48 7.77 3.57
N ALA A 22 -0.64 8.08 4.24
CA ALA A 22 -1.84 8.55 3.54
C ALA A 22 -1.59 9.92 2.87
N GLU A 23 -0.85 10.81 3.52
CA GLU A 23 -0.44 12.11 2.96
C GLU A 23 0.50 11.93 1.76
N LEU A 24 1.44 11.00 1.84
CA LEU A 24 2.35 10.68 0.73
C LEU A 24 1.59 10.11 -0.49
N VAL A 25 0.62 9.22 -0.24
CA VAL A 25 -0.24 8.69 -1.30
C VAL A 25 -1.06 9.80 -1.94
N GLU A 26 -1.64 10.69 -1.14
CA GLU A 26 -2.37 11.86 -1.62
C GLU A 26 -1.49 12.77 -2.48
N HIS A 27 -0.26 13.05 -2.04
CA HIS A 27 0.72 13.84 -2.79
C HIS A 27 1.04 13.24 -4.17
N PHE A 28 1.19 11.92 -4.28
CA PHE A 28 1.41 11.25 -5.57
C PHE A 28 0.13 11.14 -6.41
N ALA A 29 -1.04 11.05 -5.77
CA ALA A 29 -2.33 11.05 -6.45
C ALA A 29 -2.66 12.43 -7.06
N ASP A 30 -2.38 13.52 -6.35
CA ASP A 30 -2.54 14.90 -6.84
C ASP A 30 -1.71 15.20 -8.08
N GLN A 31 -0.51 14.62 -8.15
CA GLN A 31 0.37 14.70 -9.32
C GLN A 31 -0.03 13.73 -10.45
N GLN A 32 -1.02 12.87 -10.20
CA GLN A 32 -1.49 11.84 -11.13
C GLN A 32 -0.40 10.85 -11.58
N ILE A 33 0.64 10.65 -10.75
CA ILE A 33 1.77 9.73 -11.03
C ILE A 33 1.65 8.39 -10.30
N LEU A 34 0.73 8.29 -9.34
CA LEU A 34 0.51 7.06 -8.58
C LEU A 34 -0.22 6.01 -9.43
N GLN A 35 0.42 4.85 -9.65
CA GLN A 35 -0.24 3.65 -10.20
C GLN A 35 -0.60 2.66 -9.10
N THR A 36 0.41 2.26 -8.32
CA THR A 36 0.27 1.40 -7.15
C THR A 36 1.40 1.73 -6.19
N MET A 37 1.09 1.73 -4.90
CA MET A 37 2.09 1.80 -3.84
C MET A 37 1.80 0.69 -2.84
N THR A 38 2.80 -0.07 -2.45
CA THR A 38 2.70 -1.06 -1.37
C THR A 38 3.71 -0.70 -0.30
N VAL A 39 3.30 -0.79 0.96
CA VAL A 39 4.14 -0.46 2.10
C VAL A 39 4.22 -1.68 3.00
N HIS A 40 5.43 -2.00 3.43
CA HIS A 40 5.71 -3.09 4.36
C HIS A 40 6.69 -2.60 5.42
N ARG A 41 6.60 -3.18 6.61
CA ARG A 41 7.58 -3.02 7.70
C ARG A 41 8.35 -4.32 7.83
N LEU A 42 9.65 -4.24 8.11
CA LEU A 42 10.52 -5.38 8.31
C LEU A 42 11.47 -5.05 9.47
N ALA A 43 11.83 -6.03 10.28
CA ALA A 43 12.89 -5.85 11.27
C ALA A 43 14.23 -5.66 10.56
N GLY A 44 14.96 -4.60 10.90
CA GLY A 44 16.20 -4.23 10.23
C GLY A 44 16.98 -3.19 11.02
N ARG A 45 18.10 -2.74 10.45
CA ARG A 45 18.93 -1.69 11.03
C ARG A 45 18.40 -0.32 10.63
N ASP A 46 18.56 0.64 11.52
CA ASP A 46 18.20 2.05 11.33
C ASP A 46 19.03 2.73 10.21
N ASP A 47 20.27 2.26 10.01
CA ASP A 47 21.14 2.66 8.89
C ASP A 47 20.76 2.02 7.53
N VAL A 48 19.70 1.20 7.50
CA VAL A 48 19.20 0.49 6.30
C VAL A 48 20.23 -0.48 5.71
N THR A 49 21.33 -0.76 6.43
CA THR A 49 22.30 -1.77 6.00
C THR A 49 21.78 -3.17 6.28
N TYR A 50 22.15 -4.11 5.41
CA TYR A 50 21.72 -5.50 5.52
C TYR A 50 22.76 -6.31 6.31
N ALA A 51 22.33 -6.98 7.37
CA ALA A 51 23.15 -7.95 8.08
C ALA A 51 23.00 -9.35 7.45
N PRO A 52 24.04 -10.18 7.41
CA PRO A 52 24.00 -11.51 6.79
C PRO A 52 23.29 -12.56 7.69
N HIS A 53 22.16 -12.19 8.30
CA HIS A 53 21.29 -13.09 9.03
C HIS A 53 19.83 -12.84 8.66
N TRP A 54 19.01 -13.87 8.81
CA TRP A 54 17.57 -13.76 8.62
C TRP A 54 16.98 -12.74 9.60
N SER A 55 16.16 -11.82 9.10
CA SER A 55 15.52 -10.75 9.90
C SER A 55 13.99 -10.78 9.79
N GLY A 56 13.42 -11.92 9.39
CA GLY A 56 11.97 -12.09 9.22
C GLY A 56 11.47 -11.73 7.82
N VAL A 57 10.14 -11.84 7.67
CA VAL A 57 9.44 -11.42 6.44
C VAL A 57 8.90 -10.01 6.61
N PRO A 58 8.84 -9.20 5.54
CA PRO A 58 8.12 -7.94 5.58
C PRO A 58 6.64 -8.17 5.89
N VAL A 59 6.06 -7.34 6.74
CA VAL A 59 4.65 -7.37 7.14
C VAL A 59 3.92 -6.19 6.48
N PRO A 60 2.76 -6.40 5.84
CA PRO A 60 2.03 -5.34 5.16
C PRO A 60 1.59 -4.20 6.09
N VAL A 61 1.78 -2.98 5.62
CA VAL A 61 1.31 -1.74 6.26
C VAL A 61 0.11 -1.21 5.49
N GLY A 62 0.17 -1.22 4.16
CA GLY A 62 -0.95 -0.79 3.34
C GLY A 62 -0.66 -0.81 1.85
N MET A 63 -1.71 -0.52 1.07
CA MET A 63 -1.66 -0.49 -0.38
C MET A 63 -2.46 0.71 -0.92
N ALA A 64 -1.93 1.39 -1.93
CA ALA A 64 -2.65 2.39 -2.69
C ALA A 64 -2.93 1.90 -4.11
N VAL A 65 -4.10 2.24 -4.63
CA VAL A 65 -4.48 2.07 -6.03
C VAL A 65 -4.68 3.46 -6.64
N GLY A 66 -3.93 3.74 -7.71
CA GLY A 66 -4.01 5.00 -8.45
C GLY A 66 -5.30 5.15 -9.25
N ALA A 67 -5.50 6.34 -9.82
CA ALA A 67 -6.71 6.72 -10.55
C ALA A 67 -7.09 5.75 -11.68
N GLU A 68 -6.12 5.31 -12.47
CA GLU A 68 -6.35 4.35 -13.56
C GLU A 68 -6.85 3.00 -13.02
N GLY A 69 -6.22 2.49 -11.95
CA GLY A 69 -6.65 1.24 -11.32
C GLY A 69 -8.04 1.35 -10.70
N VAL A 70 -8.35 2.48 -10.04
CA VAL A 70 -9.70 2.75 -9.50
C VAL A 70 -10.74 2.82 -10.62
N ALA A 71 -10.41 3.43 -11.75
CA ALA A 71 -11.30 3.50 -12.92
C ALA A 71 -11.57 2.11 -13.51
N GLN A 72 -10.55 1.24 -13.61
CA GLN A 72 -10.69 -0.13 -14.10
C GLN A 72 -11.49 -1.04 -13.15
N ILE A 73 -11.31 -0.88 -11.84
CA ILE A 73 -12.02 -1.67 -10.81
C ILE A 73 -13.46 -1.18 -10.63
N GLY A 74 -13.69 0.13 -10.82
CA GLY A 74 -14.90 0.84 -10.47
C GLY A 74 -14.83 1.38 -9.03
N ARG A 75 -15.13 2.67 -8.85
CA ARG A 75 -15.03 3.37 -7.56
C ARG A 75 -15.85 2.69 -6.46
N GLU A 76 -17.09 2.34 -6.75
CA GLU A 76 -17.98 1.71 -5.76
C GLU A 76 -17.42 0.37 -5.28
N ARG A 77 -16.90 -0.45 -6.20
CA ARG A 77 -16.27 -1.73 -5.86
C ARG A 77 -15.00 -1.53 -5.03
N ALA A 78 -14.15 -0.57 -5.43
CA ALA A 78 -12.93 -0.24 -4.69
C ALA A 78 -13.27 0.12 -3.22
N LEU A 79 -14.30 0.94 -3.01
CA LEU A 79 -14.73 1.36 -1.68
C LEU A 79 -15.51 0.29 -0.90
N ALA A 80 -16.04 -0.73 -1.57
CA ALA A 80 -16.70 -1.88 -0.95
C ALA A 80 -15.72 -2.99 -0.53
N ALA A 81 -14.40 -2.70 -0.51
CA ALA A 81 -13.41 -3.67 -0.06
C ALA A 81 -13.56 -4.01 1.44
N PRO A 82 -13.13 -5.22 1.87
CA PRO A 82 -13.15 -5.60 3.28
C PRO A 82 -12.30 -4.69 4.18
N VAL A 83 -11.30 -4.03 3.59
CA VAL A 83 -10.48 -3.00 4.24
C VAL A 83 -11.04 -1.63 3.84
N PRO A 84 -11.35 -0.74 4.81
CA PRO A 84 -11.83 0.61 4.50
C PRO A 84 -10.82 1.38 3.63
N GLY A 85 -11.28 1.83 2.46
CA GLY A 85 -10.50 2.65 1.55
C GLY A 85 -10.66 4.14 1.84
N LYS A 86 -9.55 4.86 2.03
CA LYS A 86 -9.51 6.33 2.05
C LYS A 86 -9.35 6.84 0.62
N VAL A 87 -10.35 7.56 0.12
CA VAL A 87 -10.24 8.28 -1.17
C VAL A 87 -9.28 9.45 -1.00
N VAL A 88 -8.33 9.58 -1.92
CA VAL A 88 -7.36 10.68 -1.96
C VAL A 88 -7.16 11.18 -3.38
N GLY A 89 -6.61 12.39 -3.51
CA GLY A 89 -6.35 13.01 -4.80
C GLY A 89 -7.59 13.67 -5.44
N PRO A 90 -7.48 14.08 -6.72
CA PRO A 90 -8.49 14.89 -7.38
C PRO A 90 -9.83 14.16 -7.57
N VAL A 91 -10.95 14.87 -7.42
CA VAL A 91 -12.31 14.30 -7.53
C VAL A 91 -12.56 13.55 -8.85
N LYS A 92 -11.97 14.02 -9.95
CA LYS A 92 -12.15 13.42 -11.29
C LYS A 92 -11.23 12.22 -11.55
N ALA A 93 -10.18 12.05 -10.75
CA ALA A 93 -9.18 10.99 -10.89
C ALA A 93 -8.75 10.50 -9.50
N PRO A 94 -9.67 9.93 -8.70
CA PRO A 94 -9.39 9.58 -7.33
C PRO A 94 -8.49 8.34 -7.24
N ALA A 95 -7.54 8.37 -6.31
CA ALA A 95 -6.85 7.18 -5.83
C ALA A 95 -7.50 6.69 -4.53
N VAL A 96 -7.19 5.46 -4.13
CA VAL A 96 -7.65 4.89 -2.85
C VAL A 96 -6.47 4.29 -2.08
N TRP A 97 -6.34 4.70 -0.82
CA TRP A 97 -5.40 4.14 0.16
C TRP A 97 -6.12 3.16 1.08
N TYR A 98 -5.55 1.97 1.27
CA TYR A 98 -6.03 0.95 2.19
C TYR A 98 -4.96 0.71 3.26
N ARG A 99 -5.32 1.00 4.52
CA ARG A 99 -4.48 0.64 5.67
C ARG A 99 -4.76 -0.81 6.04
N VAL A 100 -3.79 -1.69 5.81
CA VAL A 100 -3.96 -3.13 5.97
C VAL A 100 -3.77 -3.58 7.43
N GLY A 101 -2.78 -3.02 8.11
CA GLY A 101 -2.43 -3.39 9.47
C GLY A 101 -1.48 -2.39 10.09
N ASP A 102 -0.43 -2.78 10.81
CA ASP A 102 0.62 -1.86 11.30
C ASP A 102 2.05 -2.31 10.96
N GLY A 103 2.17 -3.43 10.25
CA GLY A 103 3.46 -3.99 9.89
C GLY A 103 4.10 -4.80 11.03
N VAL A 104 3.32 -5.22 12.02
CA VAL A 104 3.79 -6.07 13.12
C VAL A 104 3.13 -7.45 13.08
N ASP A 105 1.84 -7.53 12.75
CA ASP A 105 1.10 -8.80 12.75
C ASP A 105 1.20 -9.54 11.40
N ALA A 106 1.72 -10.77 11.43
CA ALA A 106 1.80 -11.62 10.23
C ALA A 106 0.43 -11.92 9.61
N GLU A 107 -0.66 -11.81 10.36
CA GLU A 107 -2.04 -11.96 9.88
C GLU A 107 -2.43 -10.92 8.82
N ASP A 108 -1.76 -9.77 8.79
CA ASP A 108 -1.97 -8.70 7.82
C ASP A 108 -1.75 -9.16 6.37
N TRP A 109 -0.98 -10.23 6.17
CA TRP A 109 -0.86 -10.89 4.87
C TRP A 109 -2.18 -11.47 4.35
N ARG A 110 -3.02 -12.03 5.23
CA ARG A 110 -4.35 -12.54 4.84
C ARG A 110 -5.28 -11.39 4.49
N VAL A 111 -5.18 -10.29 5.23
CA VAL A 111 -5.95 -9.06 4.95
C VAL A 111 -5.55 -8.49 3.58
N LEU A 112 -4.25 -8.39 3.30
CA LEU A 112 -3.75 -7.94 1.99
C LEU A 112 -4.18 -8.88 0.85
N ASP A 113 -4.10 -10.21 1.03
CA ASP A 113 -4.54 -11.18 0.03
C ASP A 113 -6.04 -11.06 -0.27
N GLY A 114 -6.87 -10.92 0.77
CA GLY A 114 -8.31 -10.67 0.63
C GLY A 114 -8.60 -9.37 -0.15
N LEU A 115 -7.88 -8.30 0.18
CA LEU A 115 -7.96 -7.02 -0.54
C LEU A 115 -7.59 -7.18 -2.03
N LEU A 116 -6.45 -7.80 -2.33
CA LEU A 116 -5.99 -8.03 -3.70
C LEU A 116 -6.99 -8.88 -4.51
N LYS A 117 -7.58 -9.90 -3.90
CA LYS A 117 -8.62 -10.73 -4.53
C LYS A 117 -9.87 -9.91 -4.87
N HIS A 118 -10.31 -9.05 -3.95
CA HIS A 118 -11.49 -8.19 -4.15
C HIS A 118 -11.27 -7.17 -5.28
N LEU A 119 -10.08 -6.57 -5.30
CA LEU A 119 -9.67 -5.52 -6.26
C LEU A 119 -9.30 -6.05 -7.65
N ARG A 120 -9.41 -7.36 -7.91
CA ARG A 120 -9.18 -7.86 -9.28
C ARG A 120 -10.18 -7.24 -10.26
N PRO A 121 -9.72 -6.63 -11.37
CA PRO A 121 -10.61 -6.10 -12.39
C PRO A 121 -11.47 -7.23 -12.99
N GLN A 122 -12.75 -6.96 -13.21
CA GLN A 122 -13.61 -7.85 -13.98
C GLN A 122 -13.29 -7.68 -15.47
N GLY A 123 -12.34 -8.47 -15.97
CA GLY A 123 -11.91 -8.38 -17.38
C GLY A 123 -10.66 -9.17 -17.75
N LEU A 124 -9.94 -9.76 -16.80
CA LEU A 124 -8.82 -10.69 -17.07
C LEU A 124 -9.27 -12.15 -16.94
N ALA A 125 -10.38 -12.50 -17.59
CA ALA A 125 -10.52 -13.87 -18.09
C ALA A 125 -9.59 -13.93 -19.30
N ARG A 126 -8.48 -14.66 -19.17
CA ARG A 126 -7.57 -14.90 -20.29
C ARG A 126 -8.29 -15.76 -21.32
N ASP A 127 -8.33 -15.27 -22.57
CA ASP A 127 -8.40 -16.12 -23.76
C ASP A 127 -7.18 -17.05 -23.83
#